data_AF-A0ABD2MTI9-F1
#
_entry.id   AF-A0ABD2MTI9-F1
#
_cell.length_a   1.000
_cell.length_b   1.000
_cell.length_c   1.000
_cell.angle_alpha   90.00
_cell.angle_beta   90.00
_cell.angle_gamma   90.00
#
_symmetry.space_group_name_H-M   'P 1'
#
loop_
_entity.id
_entity.type
_entity.pdbx_description
1 polymer ?
#
loop_
_entity_poly.entity_id
_entity_poly.type
_entity_poly.pdbx_seq_one_letter_code
_entity_poly.pdbx_strand_id
1 'polypeptide(L)'
;MPNDTPTNSNSQPRISLEMAERMLNKYDEDKNKLHEFIDNCQMALSLVSQANTQLLFTILRSKICDRARLFIKNRDITNWQSLKQYSLDGCTDRRTQGQWQFELHACKQMANETVMSIANKVENCYIELLST
;
A
#
# COMPACT_ATOMS: atom_id res chain seq x y z
N MET A 1 -55.16 -4.07 -15.28
CA MET A 1 -54.57 -4.15 -13.92
C MET A 1 -53.10 -3.76 -14.07
N PRO A 2 -52.62 -2.71 -13.39
CA PRO A 2 -51.21 -2.32 -13.48
C PRO A 2 -50.36 -3.28 -12.64
N ASN A 3 -49.20 -3.64 -13.20
CA ASN A 3 -48.26 -4.60 -12.64
C ASN A 3 -47.27 -3.83 -11.76
N ASP A 4 -47.48 -3.83 -10.44
CA ASP A 4 -46.54 -3.24 -9.48
C ASP A 4 -45.29 -4.12 -9.39
N THR A 5 -44.24 -3.71 -10.09
CA THR A 5 -42.91 -4.32 -9.96
C THR A 5 -42.22 -3.62 -8.78
N PRO A 6 -41.73 -4.34 -7.75
CA PRO A 6 -41.01 -3.70 -6.67
C PRO A 6 -39.62 -3.31 -7.18
N THR A 7 -39.43 -2.02 -7.44
CA THR A 7 -38.11 -1.41 -7.70
C THR A 7 -37.28 -1.54 -6.43
N ASN A 8 -36.54 -2.65 -6.29
CA ASN A 8 -35.59 -2.81 -5.20
C ASN A 8 -34.36 -1.95 -5.49
N SER A 9 -34.49 -0.65 -5.25
CA SER A 9 -33.41 0.31 -5.22
C SER A 9 -32.54 -0.02 -4.02
N ASN A 10 -31.56 -0.90 -4.21
CA ASN A 10 -30.52 -1.16 -3.23
C ASN A 10 -29.57 0.06 -3.22
N SER A 11 -30.10 1.20 -2.78
CA SER A 11 -29.40 2.48 -2.67
C SER A 11 -28.44 2.36 -1.49
N GLN A 12 -27.25 1.82 -1.76
CA GLN A 12 -26.16 1.92 -0.80
C GLN A 12 -25.92 3.41 -0.49
N PRO A 13 -25.76 3.77 0.79
CA PRO A 13 -25.50 5.15 1.17
C PRO A 13 -24.25 5.66 0.45
N ARG A 14 -24.40 6.77 -0.28
CA ARG A 14 -23.29 7.44 -0.98
C ARG A 14 -22.92 8.71 -0.25
N ILE A 15 -21.62 8.96 -0.12
CA ILE A 15 -21.10 10.20 0.46
C ILE A 15 -20.79 11.23 -0.63
N SER A 16 -20.80 12.52 -0.26
CA SER A 16 -20.37 13.59 -1.15
C SER A 16 -18.86 13.54 -1.40
N LEU A 17 -18.41 14.15 -2.50
CA LEU A 17 -16.99 14.24 -2.83
C LEU A 17 -16.20 14.97 -1.73
N GLU A 18 -16.77 16.03 -1.15
CA GLU A 18 -16.14 16.79 -0.05
C GLU A 18 -15.95 15.93 1.20
N MET A 19 -16.93 15.08 1.53
CA MET A 19 -16.81 14.16 2.66
C MET A 19 -15.73 13.12 2.39
N ALA A 20 -15.70 12.57 1.17
CA ALA A 20 -14.68 11.61 0.76
C ALA A 20 -13.27 12.22 0.79
N GLU A 21 -13.10 13.47 0.36
CA GLU A 21 -11.82 14.17 0.45
C GLU A 21 -11.35 14.29 1.91
N ARG A 22 -12.26 14.57 2.85
CA ARG A 22 -11.92 14.67 4.29
C ARG A 22 -11.47 13.34 4.90
N MET A 23 -11.88 12.22 4.32
CA MET A 23 -11.41 10.89 4.74
C MET A 23 -9.98 10.59 4.25
N LEU A 24 -9.50 11.31 3.23
CA LEU A 24 -8.16 11.11 2.67
C LEU A 24 -7.11 11.88 3.48
N ASN A 25 -6.36 11.14 4.28
CA ASN A 25 -5.18 11.66 4.96
C ASN A 25 -4.04 11.91 3.94
N LYS A 26 -3.16 12.88 4.27
CA LYS A 26 -1.92 13.03 3.51
C LYS A 26 -1.00 11.85 3.78
N TYR A 27 -0.33 11.38 2.74
CA TYR A 27 0.64 10.28 2.84
C TYR A 27 2.04 10.77 2.48
N ASP A 28 2.99 10.54 3.38
CA ASP A 28 4.37 11.04 3.37
C ASP A 28 5.42 9.91 3.33
N GLU A 29 5.04 8.70 2.90
CA GLU A 29 5.90 7.49 2.86
C GLU A 29 6.10 6.78 4.21
N ASP A 30 5.41 7.19 5.28
CA ASP A 30 5.47 6.48 6.57
C ASP A 30 4.81 5.09 6.50
N LYS A 31 5.64 4.05 6.62
CA LYS A 31 5.22 2.63 6.58
C LYS A 31 4.14 2.30 7.60
N ASN A 32 4.17 2.94 8.77
CA ASN A 32 3.19 2.68 9.83
C ASN A 32 1.80 3.23 9.47
N LYS A 33 1.75 4.25 8.61
CA LYS A 33 0.52 4.92 8.17
C LYS A 33 0.04 4.44 6.80
N LEU A 34 0.83 3.62 6.10
CA LEU A 34 0.50 3.15 4.76
C LEU A 34 -0.80 2.32 4.75
N HIS A 35 -0.93 1.37 5.68
CA HIS A 35 -2.12 0.52 5.75
C HIS A 35 -3.37 1.34 6.06
N GLU A 36 -3.29 2.26 7.03
CA GLU A 36 -4.37 3.19 7.36
C GLU A 36 -4.75 4.07 6.15
N PHE A 37 -3.75 4.60 5.44
CA PHE A 37 -3.98 5.38 4.22
C PHE A 37 -4.69 4.56 3.14
N ILE A 38 -4.24 3.32 2.88
CA ILE A 38 -4.85 2.42 1.91
C ILE A 38 -6.30 2.13 2.26
N ASP A 39 -6.59 1.84 3.53
CA ASP A 39 -7.93 1.50 3.98
C ASP A 39 -8.88 2.70 3.87
N ASN A 40 -8.42 3.88 4.27
CA ASN A 40 -9.19 5.13 4.13
C ASN A 40 -9.49 5.45 2.67
N CYS A 41 -8.52 5.26 1.77
CA CYS A 41 -8.71 5.44 0.34
C CYS A 41 -9.71 4.43 -0.25
N GLN A 42 -9.59 3.15 0.13
CA GLN A 42 -10.51 2.09 -0.30
C GLN A 42 -11.95 2.38 0.17
N MET A 43 -12.11 2.85 1.40
CA MET A 43 -13.40 3.22 1.97
C MET A 43 -14.00 4.46 1.27
N ALA A 44 -13.20 5.49 1.02
CA ALA A 44 -13.67 6.67 0.30
C ALA A 44 -14.11 6.32 -1.14
N LEU A 45 -13.35 5.46 -1.84
CA LEU A 45 -13.69 5.00 -3.19
C LEU A 45 -14.95 4.13 -3.24
N SER A 46 -15.22 3.32 -2.21
CA SER A 46 -16.40 2.45 -2.17
C SER A 46 -17.70 3.22 -1.89
N LEU A 47 -17.60 4.30 -1.12
CA LEU A 47 -18.74 5.12 -0.69
C LEU A 47 -19.11 6.25 -1.68
N VAL A 48 -18.21 6.63 -2.58
CA VAL A 48 -18.47 7.67 -3.58
C VAL A 48 -19.22 7.10 -4.80
N SER A 49 -19.95 7.96 -5.53
CA SER A 49 -20.60 7.58 -6.77
C SER A 49 -19.59 7.27 -7.88
N GLN A 50 -19.92 6.37 -8.80
CA GLN A 50 -19.02 5.97 -9.88
C GLN A 50 -18.62 7.15 -10.79
N ALA A 51 -19.53 8.11 -10.98
CA ALA A 51 -19.27 9.34 -11.74
C ALA A 51 -18.14 10.20 -11.13
N ASN A 52 -17.98 10.17 -9.81
CA ASN A 52 -17.01 10.96 -9.07
C ASN A 52 -15.71 10.19 -8.75
N THR A 53 -15.64 8.90 -9.11
CA THR A 53 -14.48 8.05 -8.78
C THR A 53 -13.18 8.55 -9.42
N GLN A 54 -13.24 9.00 -10.67
CA GLN A 54 -12.05 9.54 -11.35
C GLN A 54 -11.58 10.86 -10.72
N LEU A 55 -12.51 11.73 -10.35
CA LEU A 55 -12.19 12.98 -9.68
C LEU A 55 -11.61 12.75 -8.29
N LEU A 56 -12.16 11.80 -7.53
CA LEU A 56 -11.61 11.37 -6.24
C LEU A 56 -10.19 10.81 -6.40
N PHE A 57 -9.93 10.03 -7.46
CA PHE A 57 -8.60 9.53 -7.74
C PHE A 57 -7.59 10.66 -8.04
N THR A 58 -8.00 11.71 -8.77
CA THR A 58 -7.19 12.92 -8.96
C THR A 58 -6.89 13.61 -7.62
N ILE A 59 -7.89 13.76 -6.75
CA ILE A 59 -7.72 14.34 -5.41
C ILE A 59 -6.76 13.47 -4.58
N LEU A 60 -6.92 12.15 -4.61
CA LEU A 60 -6.05 11.22 -3.90
C LEU A 60 -4.60 11.37 -4.35
N ARG A 61 -4.32 11.46 -5.66
CA ARG A 61 -2.96 11.74 -6.18
C ARG A 61 -2.37 13.04 -5.65
N SER A 62 -3.20 14.04 -5.34
CA SER A 62 -2.76 15.31 -4.75
C SER A 62 -2.44 15.21 -3.25
N LYS A 63 -3.02 14.24 -2.54
CA LYS A 63 -2.78 14.00 -1.11
C LYS A 63 -1.50 13.21 -0.84
N ILE A 64 -0.87 12.67 -1.88
CA ILE A 64 0.43 12.01 -1.78
C ILE A 64 1.52 13.07 -1.88
N CYS A 65 2.35 13.14 -0.86
CA CYS A 65 3.33 14.21 -0.66
C CYS A 65 4.77 13.71 -0.86
N ASP A 66 5.68 14.69 -0.94
CA ASP A 66 7.13 14.51 -0.87
C ASP A 66 7.71 13.40 -1.76
N ARG A 67 8.44 12.46 -1.16
CA ARG A 67 9.18 11.42 -1.86
C ARG A 67 8.24 10.45 -2.57
N ALA A 68 7.14 10.07 -1.93
CA ALA A 68 6.09 9.24 -2.53
C ALA A 68 5.49 9.90 -3.78
N ARG A 69 5.36 11.24 -3.80
CA ARG A 69 4.90 11.98 -4.99
C ARG A 69 5.90 11.93 -6.14
N LEU A 70 7.20 12.02 -5.86
CA LEU A 70 8.25 11.87 -6.88
C LEU A 70 8.24 10.46 -7.50
N PHE A 71 8.01 9.45 -6.68
CA PHE A 71 7.91 8.05 -7.12
C PHE A 71 6.71 7.82 -8.04
N ILE A 72 5.57 8.44 -7.75
CA ILE A 72 4.36 8.33 -8.58
C ILE A 72 4.44 9.20 -9.84
N LYS A 73 5.11 10.36 -9.79
CA LYS A 73 5.19 11.31 -10.91
C LYS A 73 5.86 10.72 -12.16
N ASN A 74 6.83 9.83 -11.96
CA ASN A 74 7.59 9.21 -13.06
C ASN A 74 6.89 7.97 -13.65
N ARG A 75 5.68 7.62 -13.21
CA ARG A 75 4.96 6.42 -13.66
C ARG A 75 3.51 6.70 -14.05
N ASP A 76 3.03 6.01 -15.08
CA ASP A 76 1.65 6.08 -15.56
C ASP A 76 0.70 5.26 -14.67
N ILE A 77 0.42 5.77 -13.47
CA ILE A 77 -0.57 5.17 -12.56
C ILE A 77 -1.95 5.75 -12.90
N THR A 78 -2.77 4.94 -13.58
CA THR A 78 -4.10 5.33 -14.11
C THR A 78 -5.27 4.85 -13.25
N ASN A 79 -5.02 3.96 -12.29
CA ASN A 79 -6.07 3.38 -11.46
C ASN A 79 -5.60 3.17 -10.01
N TRP A 80 -6.57 3.08 -9.09
CA TRP A 80 -6.34 2.87 -7.67
C TRP A 80 -5.60 1.57 -7.36
N GLN A 81 -5.90 0.48 -8.08
CA GLN A 81 -5.30 -0.82 -7.79
C GLN A 81 -3.79 -0.82 -8.05
N SER A 82 -3.36 -0.21 -9.16
CA SER A 82 -1.95 -0.02 -9.48
C SER A 82 -1.27 0.88 -8.45
N LEU A 83 -1.96 1.92 -7.96
CA LEU A 83 -1.42 2.78 -6.91
C LEU A 83 -1.24 2.03 -5.59
N LYS A 84 -2.25 1.27 -5.15
CA LYS A 84 -2.21 0.45 -3.95
C LYS A 84 -1.06 -0.56 -3.99
N GLN A 85 -0.98 -1.32 -5.09
CA GLN A 85 0.08 -2.31 -5.25
C GLN A 85 1.46 -1.64 -5.20
N TYR A 86 1.61 -0.52 -5.89
CA TYR A 86 2.87 0.21 -5.89
C TYR A 86 3.26 0.77 -4.52
N SER A 87 2.31 1.32 -3.77
CA SER A 87 2.57 1.79 -2.41
C SER A 87 2.96 0.65 -1.47
N LEU A 88 2.38 -0.54 -1.62
CA LEU A 88 2.79 -1.74 -0.89
C LEU A 88 4.19 -2.19 -1.29
N ASP A 89 4.46 -2.28 -2.60
CA ASP A 89 5.74 -2.71 -3.15
C ASP A 89 6.89 -1.79 -2.69
N GLY A 90 6.67 -0.47 -2.65
CA GLY A 90 7.65 0.51 -2.20
C GLY A 90 7.87 0.53 -0.67
N CYS A 91 6.91 0.05 0.11
CA CYS A 91 7.02 -0.04 1.57
C CYS A 91 7.71 -1.33 2.02
N THR A 92 7.58 -2.41 1.24
CA THR A 92 8.54 -3.51 1.25
C THR A 92 9.87 -2.98 0.71
N ASP A 93 10.70 -2.42 1.59
CA ASP A 93 12.14 -2.34 1.33
C ASP A 93 12.61 -3.79 1.17
N ARG A 94 12.58 -4.30 -0.06
CA ARG A 94 13.37 -5.47 -0.39
C ARG A 94 14.80 -5.04 -0.19
N ARG A 95 15.42 -5.55 0.87
CA ARG A 95 16.86 -5.42 1.06
C ARG A 95 17.51 -5.87 -0.25
N THR A 96 18.41 -5.04 -0.78
CA THR A 96 19.07 -5.36 -2.05
C THR A 96 19.94 -6.60 -1.85
N GLN A 97 20.24 -7.32 -2.94
CA GLN A 97 21.13 -8.48 -2.88
C GLN A 97 22.47 -8.14 -2.18
N GLY A 98 23.01 -6.94 -2.40
CA GLY A 98 24.22 -6.46 -1.73
C GLY A 98 24.06 -6.23 -0.22
N GLN A 99 22.88 -5.81 0.24
CA GLN A 99 22.59 -5.69 1.68
C GLN A 99 22.49 -7.07 2.34
N TRP A 100 21.86 -8.04 1.68
CA TRP A 100 21.82 -9.42 2.17
C TRP A 100 23.20 -10.08 2.18
N GLN A 101 24.02 -9.84 1.15
CA GLN A 101 25.42 -10.29 1.14
C GLN A 101 26.21 -9.67 2.30
N PHE A 102 26.05 -8.37 2.54
CA PHE A 102 26.73 -7.71 3.65
C PHE A 102 26.34 -8.32 5.01
N GLU A 103 25.05 -8.57 5.22
CA GLU A 103 24.52 -9.17 6.46
C GLU A 103 24.96 -10.63 6.64
N LEU A 104 24.98 -11.42 5.55
CA LEU A 104 25.52 -12.78 5.55
C LEU A 104 26.99 -12.79 5.95
N HIS A 105 27.81 -11.89 5.39
CA HIS A 105 29.22 -11.77 5.73
C HIS A 105 29.45 -11.22 7.16
N ALA A 106 28.47 -10.51 7.70
CA ALA A 106 28.48 -10.01 9.08
C ALA A 106 28.00 -11.05 10.11
N CYS A 107 27.37 -12.16 9.69
CA CYS A 107 26.96 -13.25 10.57
C CYS A 107 28.18 -13.96 11.17
N LYS A 108 28.63 -13.50 12.34
CA LYS A 108 29.63 -14.17 13.17
C LYS A 108 28.98 -14.69 14.44
N GLN A 109 29.33 -15.91 14.84
CA GLN A 109 28.84 -16.48 16.09
C GLN A 109 29.36 -15.66 17.27
N MET A 110 28.46 -15.21 18.14
CA MET A 110 28.81 -14.54 19.39
C MET A 110 29.14 -15.57 20.49
N ALA A 111 29.91 -15.16 21.50
CA ALA A 111 30.41 -16.06 22.56
C ALA A 111 29.31 -16.76 23.38
N ASN A 112 28.10 -16.18 23.41
CA ASN A 112 26.92 -16.69 24.11
C ASN A 112 25.83 -17.24 23.16
N GLU A 113 26.15 -17.43 21.88
CA GLU A 113 25.20 -17.89 20.87
C GLU A 113 25.37 -19.38 20.57
N THR A 114 24.25 -20.10 20.50
CA THR A 114 24.25 -21.53 20.15
C THR A 114 24.50 -21.75 18.67
N VAL A 115 25.07 -22.90 18.32
CA VAL A 115 25.30 -23.29 16.91
C VAL A 115 24.01 -23.28 16.09
N MET A 116 22.88 -23.68 16.71
CA MET A 116 21.57 -23.66 16.06
C MET A 116 21.10 -22.22 15.75
N SER A 117 21.32 -21.28 16.67
CA SER A 117 20.93 -19.87 16.46
C SER A 117 21.69 -19.25 15.29
N ILE A 118 23.00 -19.49 15.20
CA ILE A 118 23.79 -18.97 14.07
C ILE A 118 23.44 -19.69 12.76
N ALA A 119 23.18 -21.00 12.78
CA ALA A 119 22.74 -21.74 11.59
C ALA A 119 21.43 -21.18 11.03
N ASN A 120 20.43 -20.93 11.89
CA ASN A 120 19.16 -20.34 11.48
C ASN A 120 19.34 -18.92 10.93
N LYS A 121 20.23 -18.09 11.50
CA LYS A 121 20.52 -16.74 10.98
C LYS A 121 21.12 -16.79 9.58
N VAL A 122 22.09 -17.67 9.37
CA VAL A 122 22.76 -17.87 8.08
C VAL A 122 21.76 -18.40 7.05
N GLU A 123 20.95 -19.39 7.43
CA GLU A 123 19.91 -19.98 6.58
C GLU A 123 18.87 -18.94 6.15
N ASN A 124 18.35 -18.14 7.09
CA ASN A 124 17.42 -17.06 6.79
C ASN A 124 18.02 -16.03 5.82
N CYS A 125 19.28 -15.61 6.04
CA CYS A 125 19.96 -14.68 5.11
C CYS A 125 20.13 -15.30 3.73
N TYR A 126 20.41 -16.61 3.65
CA TYR A 126 20.61 -17.31 2.39
C TYR A 126 19.31 -17.47 1.61
N ILE A 127 18.21 -17.82 2.30
CA ILE A 127 16.87 -17.90 1.70
C ILE A 127 16.47 -16.55 1.11
N GLU A 128 16.60 -15.48 1.88
CA GLU A 128 16.26 -14.13 1.43
C GLU A 128 17.13 -13.66 0.26
N LEU A 129 18.42 -14.02 0.25
CA LEU A 129 19.34 -13.72 -0.85
C LEU A 129 19.00 -14.47 -2.13
N LEU A 130 18.47 -15.69 -2.03
CA LEU A 130 18.01 -16.48 -3.19
C LEU A 130 16.63 -16.05 -3.68
N SER A 131 15.80 -15.46 -2.82
CA SER A 131 14.44 -15.00 -3.18
C SER A 131 14.35 -13.54 -3.62
N THR A 132 15.44 -12.76 -3.49
CA THR A 132 15.55 -11.35 -3.92
C THR A 132 15.81 -11.26 -5.41
#